data_AF-A0A8C2JXF7-F1
#
_entry.id   AF-A0A8C2JXF7-F1
#
_cell.length_a   1.000
_cell.length_b   1.000
_cell.length_c   1.000
_cell.angle_alpha   90.00
_cell.angle_beta   90.00
_cell.angle_gamma   90.00
#
_symmetry.space_group_name_H-M   'P 1'
#
loop_
_entity.id
_entity.type
_entity.pdbx_description
1 polymer ?
#
loop_
_entity_poly.entity_id
_entity_poly.type
_entity_poly.pdbx_seq_one_letter_code
_entity_poly.pdbx_strand_id
1 'polypeptide(L)'
;MQGDQILSVNGEDVRSATQEYVAALLKSCAGPIRLDVGRFKAGPFHSERRLSQSSQISETGSGVVTPHSSSAALQGDVEKTHELLHKDVRTVEFTKGPSDSLGISIAGGVGSPLGDVPIFIAMMNPSGLAAQTQKLWVGDRIVSICGNSTEGMTHNKAVSLLKNTTGIIQLQVVAGDTTVTGPSAEQTAGLTASSIFNDDLGPPQCKSISLERGPDGLGFSIVGGFGSPHGDLPIYVKTVFSKGAAAEDGRLKRGDQIIAVNGQSLEGVTHEEAVCILKKTKGAVTLTVLS
;
A
#
# COMPACT_ATOMS: atom_id res chain seq x y z
N MET A 1 2.63 -12.86 15.46
CA MET A 1 2.09 -12.92 16.85
C MET A 1 0.59 -13.15 16.74
N GLN A 2 0.07 -14.10 17.51
CA GLN A 2 -1.34 -14.47 17.51
C GLN A 2 -2.13 -13.35 18.20
N GLY A 3 -3.04 -12.70 17.47
CA GLY A 3 -3.83 -11.58 17.99
C GLY A 3 -5.10 -12.07 18.66
N ASP A 4 -5.47 -11.41 19.76
CA ASP A 4 -6.77 -11.54 20.37
C ASP A 4 -7.68 -10.44 19.79
N GLN A 5 -8.84 -10.81 19.26
CA GLN A 5 -9.84 -9.86 18.74
C GLN A 5 -10.99 -9.72 19.74
N ILE A 6 -11.34 -8.49 20.09
CA ILE A 6 -12.53 -8.22 20.92
C ILE A 6 -13.76 -8.43 20.05
N LEU A 7 -14.64 -9.34 20.47
CA LEU A 7 -15.89 -9.68 19.79
C LEU A 7 -17.03 -8.81 20.32
N SER A 8 -17.09 -8.62 21.64
CA SER A 8 -18.12 -7.79 22.27
C SER A 8 -17.60 -7.03 23.51
N VAL A 9 -18.23 -5.90 23.80
CA VAL A 9 -18.04 -5.13 25.04
C VAL A 9 -19.40 -4.93 25.70
N ASN A 10 -19.58 -5.45 26.91
CA ASN A 10 -20.85 -5.42 27.67
C ASN A 10 -22.06 -5.98 26.89
N GLY A 11 -21.83 -6.93 25.98
CA GLY A 11 -22.86 -7.53 25.14
C GLY A 11 -23.12 -6.81 23.82
N GLU A 12 -22.42 -5.70 23.55
CA GLU A 12 -22.48 -4.99 22.26
C GLU A 12 -21.41 -5.53 21.31
N ASP A 13 -21.81 -5.94 20.11
CA ASP A 13 -20.91 -6.52 19.10
C ASP A 13 -20.01 -5.44 18.48
N VAL A 14 -18.69 -5.64 18.57
CA VAL A 14 -17.68 -4.66 18.13
C VAL A 14 -16.79 -5.16 17.00
N ARG A 15 -17.12 -6.30 16.37
CA ARG A 15 -16.28 -6.92 15.32
C ARG A 15 -16.05 -6.05 14.09
N SER A 16 -17.00 -5.18 13.76
CA SER A 16 -16.92 -4.22 12.65
C SER A 16 -16.92 -2.76 13.12
N ALA A 17 -16.81 -2.53 14.44
CA ALA A 17 -16.81 -1.19 15.02
C ALA A 17 -15.43 -0.54 14.91
N THR A 18 -15.38 0.79 14.82
CA THR A 18 -14.11 1.52 14.78
C THR A 18 -13.43 1.52 16.15
N GLN A 19 -12.11 1.68 16.17
CA GLN A 19 -11.34 1.72 17.41
C GLN A 19 -11.82 2.85 18.34
N GLU A 20 -12.23 3.99 17.79
CA GLU A 20 -12.73 5.14 18.54
C GLU A 20 -14.06 4.81 19.22
N TYR A 21 -14.94 4.07 18.53
CA TYR A 21 -16.21 3.63 19.10
C TYR A 21 -16.01 2.64 20.24
N VAL A 22 -15.13 1.64 20.05
CA VAL A 22 -14.78 0.69 21.12
C VAL A 22 -14.11 1.39 22.29
N ALA A 23 -13.22 2.34 22.03
CA ALA A 23 -12.58 3.14 23.08
C ALA A 23 -13.58 4.02 23.84
N ALA A 24 -14.56 4.60 23.15
CA ALA A 24 -15.63 5.37 23.79
C ALA A 24 -16.51 4.48 24.67
N LEU A 25 -16.84 3.28 24.19
CA LEU A 25 -17.64 2.30 24.92
C LEU A 25 -16.92 1.81 26.19
N LEU A 26 -15.61 1.56 26.12
CA LEU A 26 -14.78 1.22 27.28
C LEU A 26 -14.65 2.37 28.28
N LYS A 27 -14.56 3.62 27.78
CA LYS A 27 -14.42 4.83 28.61
C LYS A 27 -15.71 5.27 29.29
N SER A 28 -16.88 4.98 28.70
CA SER A 28 -18.19 5.38 29.21
C SER A 28 -18.74 4.43 30.28
N CYS A 29 -18.11 3.26 30.48
CA CYS A 29 -18.56 2.26 31.44
C CYS A 29 -18.19 2.63 32.89
N ALA A 30 -19.21 2.97 33.69
CA ALA A 30 -19.07 3.09 35.14
C ALA A 30 -19.38 1.74 35.81
N GLY A 31 -18.43 0.80 35.77
CA GLY A 31 -18.60 -0.52 36.38
C GLY A 31 -17.70 -1.61 35.78
N PRO A 32 -17.83 -2.87 36.23
CA PRO A 32 -17.08 -3.99 35.68
C PRO A 32 -17.40 -4.19 34.20
N ILE A 33 -16.37 -4.13 33.34
CA ILE A 33 -16.48 -4.31 31.90
C ILE A 33 -16.41 -5.81 31.58
N ARG A 34 -17.41 -6.31 30.87
CA ARG A 34 -17.45 -7.68 30.36
C ARG A 34 -17.01 -7.69 28.90
N LEU A 35 -15.87 -8.33 28.63
CA LEU A 35 -15.30 -8.44 27.30
C LEU A 35 -15.41 -9.89 26.81
N ASP A 36 -15.99 -10.09 25.63
CA ASP A 36 -15.88 -11.37 24.93
C ASP A 36 -14.77 -11.24 23.90
N VAL A 37 -13.72 -12.06 24.04
CA VAL A 37 -12.53 -11.98 23.21
C VAL A 37 -12.33 -13.32 22.49
N GLY A 38 -12.19 -13.25 21.17
CA GLY A 38 -11.89 -14.39 20.32
C GLY A 38 -10.39 -14.46 20.07
N ARG A 39 -9.76 -15.59 20.39
CA ARG A 39 -8.38 -15.85 19.94
C ARG A 39 -8.41 -16.08 18.44
N PHE A 40 -7.80 -15.20 17.65
CA PHE A 40 -7.67 -15.41 16.23
C PHE A 40 -6.63 -16.50 15.99
N LYS A 41 -7.11 -17.75 15.82
CA LYS A 41 -6.29 -18.87 15.39
C LYS A 41 -6.27 -18.85 13.87
N ALA A 42 -5.18 -18.35 13.28
CA ALA A 42 -4.82 -18.71 11.91
C ALA A 42 -4.48 -20.21 11.90
N GLY A 43 -5.51 -21.06 11.82
CA GLY A 43 -5.39 -22.46 11.47
C GLY A 43 -5.28 -22.62 9.96
N PRO A 44 -4.63 -23.69 9.47
CA PRO A 44 -4.35 -23.87 8.05
C PRO A 44 -5.65 -23.90 7.26
N PHE A 45 -5.70 -23.12 6.19
CA PHE A 45 -6.83 -23.08 5.26
C PHE A 45 -7.17 -24.49 4.80
N HIS A 46 -8.24 -25.06 5.35
CA HIS A 46 -8.90 -26.23 4.79
C HIS A 46 -10.21 -25.74 4.19
N SER A 47 -10.28 -25.78 2.85
CA SER A 47 -11.44 -25.41 2.07
C SER A 47 -12.56 -26.42 2.31
N GLU A 48 -13.46 -26.16 3.26
CA GLU A 48 -14.74 -26.86 3.32
C GLU A 48 -15.81 -26.06 2.58
N ARG A 49 -15.98 -26.48 1.33
CA ARG A 49 -17.20 -26.36 0.51
C ARG A 49 -18.44 -26.63 1.38
N ARG A 50 -19.13 -25.58 1.79
CA ARG A 50 -20.53 -25.69 2.22
C ARG A 50 -21.44 -25.33 1.06
N LEU A 51 -21.90 -26.39 0.40
CA LEU A 51 -23.12 -26.41 -0.39
C LEU A 51 -24.28 -25.98 0.52
N SER A 52 -25.03 -24.97 0.07
CA SER A 52 -26.41 -24.72 0.51
C SER A 52 -27.22 -24.35 -0.72
N GLN A 53 -27.74 -25.36 -1.43
CA GLN A 53 -28.95 -25.20 -2.24
C GLN A 53 -29.98 -26.20 -1.73
N SER A 54 -31.02 -25.66 -1.10
CA SER A 54 -32.36 -26.23 -1.03
C SER A 54 -33.22 -25.18 -1.76
N SER A 55 -33.98 -25.50 -2.80
CA SER A 55 -35.27 -26.17 -2.66
C SER A 55 -35.75 -26.68 -4.02
N GLN A 56 -36.54 -27.75 -3.94
CA GLN A 56 -37.14 -28.56 -4.99
C GLN A 56 -38.14 -27.81 -5.88
N ILE A 57 -38.23 -28.20 -7.16
CA ILE A 57 -39.49 -28.56 -7.83
C ILE A 57 -39.20 -29.42 -9.06
N SER A 58 -39.95 -30.52 -9.14
CA SER A 58 -39.94 -31.57 -10.15
C SER A 58 -40.72 -31.18 -11.43
N GLU A 59 -40.43 -31.89 -12.52
CA GLU A 59 -41.37 -32.60 -13.41
C GLU A 59 -40.99 -32.55 -14.91
N THR A 60 -40.38 -33.66 -15.35
CA THR A 60 -40.65 -34.47 -16.56
C THR A 60 -41.05 -33.82 -17.90
N GLY A 61 -40.30 -34.15 -18.96
CA GLY A 61 -40.78 -34.12 -20.34
C GLY A 61 -39.70 -34.46 -21.38
N SER A 62 -39.75 -35.67 -21.94
CA SER A 62 -38.88 -36.19 -23.02
C SER A 62 -39.34 -35.78 -24.42
N GLY A 63 -38.42 -35.81 -25.41
CA GLY A 63 -38.73 -35.98 -26.84
C GLY A 63 -38.26 -34.83 -27.75
N VAL A 64 -37.07 -34.88 -28.37
CA VAL A 64 -36.73 -35.49 -29.70
C VAL A 64 -36.93 -34.52 -30.90
N VAL A 65 -35.91 -34.55 -31.79
CA VAL A 65 -35.77 -34.12 -33.22
C VAL A 65 -35.48 -32.65 -33.65
N THR A 66 -34.39 -32.57 -34.40
CA THR A 66 -33.83 -31.59 -35.39
C THR A 66 -34.75 -31.31 -36.61
N PRO A 67 -34.32 -30.58 -37.66
CA PRO A 67 -33.69 -29.25 -37.82
C PRO A 67 -34.47 -28.40 -38.88
N HIS A 68 -33.78 -27.52 -39.64
CA HIS A 68 -34.20 -26.67 -40.79
C HIS A 68 -34.60 -25.24 -40.43
N SER A 69 -34.32 -24.18 -41.19
CA SER A 69 -33.35 -23.78 -42.23
C SER A 69 -33.79 -22.37 -42.64
N SER A 70 -32.89 -21.61 -43.29
CA SER A 70 -33.09 -20.30 -43.95
C SER A 70 -33.20 -19.07 -43.03
N SER A 71 -32.61 -17.91 -43.28
CA SER A 71 -31.44 -17.40 -44.03
C SER A 71 -31.70 -15.89 -44.22
N ALA A 72 -30.61 -15.12 -44.25
CA ALA A 72 -30.49 -13.72 -44.65
C ALA A 72 -30.75 -12.68 -43.54
N ALA A 73 -29.89 -11.69 -43.32
CA ALA A 73 -28.52 -11.40 -43.74
C ALA A 73 -28.20 -10.07 -43.03
N LEU A 74 -27.12 -9.94 -42.25
CA LEU A 74 -26.33 -8.72 -42.11
C LEU A 74 -24.99 -9.07 -41.45
N GLN A 75 -24.00 -9.26 -42.32
CA GLN A 75 -22.61 -8.87 -42.18
C GLN A 75 -22.05 -8.70 -40.76
N GLY A 76 -21.36 -9.75 -40.28
CA GLY A 76 -20.51 -9.70 -39.11
C GLY A 76 -19.70 -10.99 -39.04
N ASP A 77 -18.44 -10.91 -39.44
CA ASP A 77 -17.37 -11.89 -39.18
C ASP A 77 -16.09 -11.31 -39.81
N VAL A 78 -14.89 -11.36 -39.25
CA VAL A 78 -14.40 -11.82 -37.96
C VAL A 78 -12.97 -11.30 -37.87
N GLU A 79 -12.62 -10.69 -36.73
CA GLU A 79 -11.37 -11.04 -36.04
C GLU A 79 -11.71 -11.06 -34.54
N LYS A 80 -12.26 -12.20 -34.10
CA LYS A 80 -12.06 -12.70 -32.74
C LYS A 80 -10.54 -12.80 -32.55
N THR A 81 -9.92 -12.31 -31.49
CA THR A 81 -10.02 -12.93 -30.17
C THR A 81 -9.18 -12.07 -29.24
N HIS A 82 -9.80 -11.35 -28.31
CA HIS A 82 -9.12 -10.99 -27.07
C HIS A 82 -10.07 -11.21 -25.88
N GLU A 83 -10.74 -12.36 -25.89
CA GLU A 83 -11.15 -13.02 -24.65
C GLU A 83 -9.89 -13.58 -23.99
N LEU A 84 -9.15 -12.70 -23.31
CA LEU A 84 -8.12 -13.06 -22.36
C LEU A 84 -8.45 -12.33 -21.07
N LEU A 85 -9.14 -13.05 -20.18
CA LEU A 85 -9.41 -12.73 -18.78
C LEU A 85 -9.60 -11.24 -18.48
N HIS A 86 -10.85 -10.78 -18.40
CA HIS A 86 -11.15 -9.50 -17.75
C HIS A 86 -10.60 -9.55 -16.31
N LYS A 87 -9.40 -8.99 -16.10
CA LYS A 87 -9.01 -8.45 -14.80
C LYS A 87 -10.11 -7.45 -14.47
N ASP A 88 -10.81 -7.65 -13.36
CA ASP A 88 -12.02 -6.90 -12.99
C ASP A 88 -11.70 -5.39 -12.94
N VAL A 89 -11.96 -4.67 -14.04
CA VAL A 89 -11.70 -3.23 -14.17
C VAL A 89 -12.82 -2.50 -13.46
N ARG A 90 -12.50 -1.91 -12.31
CA ARG A 90 -13.41 -1.10 -11.51
C ARG A 90 -13.32 0.35 -11.97
N THR A 91 -14.46 0.93 -12.32
CA THR A 91 -14.57 2.37 -12.56
C THR A 91 -14.97 3.06 -11.27
N VAL A 92 -14.17 4.02 -10.85
CA VAL A 92 -14.38 4.79 -9.62
C VAL A 92 -14.48 6.27 -9.96
N GLU A 93 -15.55 6.90 -9.52
CA GLU A 93 -15.78 8.32 -9.70
C GLU A 93 -15.79 9.03 -8.35
N PHE A 94 -15.15 10.19 -8.29
CA PHE A 94 -15.22 11.08 -7.14
C PHE A 94 -15.27 12.54 -7.59
N THR A 95 -15.97 13.36 -6.83
CA THR A 95 -16.09 14.80 -7.06
C THR A 95 -15.01 15.52 -6.28
N LYS A 96 -14.12 16.23 -6.98
CA LYS A 96 -13.03 16.99 -6.39
C LYS A 96 -13.25 18.49 -6.61
N GLY A 97 -13.35 19.25 -5.52
CA GLY A 97 -13.38 20.71 -5.51
C GLY A 97 -12.03 21.34 -5.87
N PRO A 98 -11.99 22.67 -6.08
CA PRO A 98 -10.78 23.40 -6.50
C PRO A 98 -9.64 23.37 -5.48
N SER A 99 -9.95 23.15 -4.21
CA SER A 99 -8.97 23.06 -3.10
C SER A 99 -8.84 21.65 -2.54
N ASP A 100 -9.57 20.69 -3.10
CA ASP A 100 -9.62 19.34 -2.55
C ASP A 100 -8.43 18.50 -3.01
N SER A 101 -7.97 17.61 -2.13
CA SER A 101 -7.02 16.57 -2.48
C SER A 101 -7.74 15.22 -2.57
N LEU A 102 -7.26 14.35 -3.46
CA LEU A 102 -7.84 13.03 -3.61
C LEU A 102 -7.57 12.13 -2.40
N GLY A 103 -6.54 12.45 -1.62
CA GLY A 103 -6.11 11.62 -0.51
C GLY A 103 -5.53 10.27 -0.96
N ILE A 104 -4.97 10.18 -2.17
CA ILE A 104 -4.17 9.03 -2.61
C ILE A 104 -2.78 9.50 -3.02
N SER A 105 -1.79 8.66 -2.76
CA SER A 105 -0.46 8.77 -3.37
C SER A 105 -0.34 7.68 -4.42
N ILE A 106 0.11 8.06 -5.61
CA ILE A 106 0.37 7.12 -6.69
C ILE A 106 1.88 6.88 -6.81
N ALA A 107 2.26 5.70 -7.27
CA ALA A 107 3.63 5.36 -7.63
C ALA A 107 3.66 4.71 -9.01
N GLY A 108 4.87 4.52 -9.56
CA GLY A 108 5.06 4.00 -10.91
C GLY A 108 4.90 5.04 -12.01
N GLY A 109 4.83 4.56 -13.25
CA GLY A 109 4.90 5.33 -14.48
C GLY A 109 6.28 5.24 -15.13
N VAL A 110 6.34 5.55 -16.44
CA VAL A 110 7.59 5.54 -17.21
C VAL A 110 8.58 6.53 -16.63
N GLY A 111 9.81 6.07 -16.39
CA GLY A 111 10.87 6.85 -15.76
C GLY A 111 10.64 7.17 -14.27
N SER A 112 9.73 6.44 -13.60
CA SER A 112 9.59 6.55 -12.14
C SER A 112 10.80 5.92 -11.42
N PRO A 113 11.04 6.26 -10.13
CA PRO A 113 12.10 5.62 -9.33
C PRO A 113 11.95 4.10 -9.18
N LEU A 114 10.76 3.56 -9.48
CA LEU A 114 10.47 2.12 -9.46
C LEU A 114 10.70 1.46 -10.84
N GLY A 115 11.28 2.19 -11.80
CA GLY A 115 11.39 1.78 -13.20
C GLY A 115 10.08 1.99 -13.97
N ASP A 116 9.99 1.37 -15.14
CA ASP A 116 8.83 1.43 -16.04
C ASP A 116 7.71 0.49 -15.57
N VAL A 117 7.32 0.63 -14.30
CA VAL A 117 6.20 -0.10 -13.70
C VAL A 117 4.89 0.65 -13.94
N PRO A 118 3.74 -0.06 -13.98
CA PRO A 118 2.45 0.60 -14.12
C PRO A 118 2.16 1.58 -12.99
N ILE A 119 1.29 2.55 -13.25
CA ILE A 119 0.85 3.49 -12.21
C ILE A 119 -0.11 2.77 -11.25
N PHE A 120 0.13 2.85 -9.94
CA PHE A 120 -0.70 2.22 -8.91
C PHE A 120 -0.86 3.10 -7.67
N ILE A 121 -1.87 2.80 -6.84
CA ILE A 121 -2.12 3.48 -5.57
C ILE A 121 -1.14 2.95 -4.53
N ALA A 122 -0.17 3.77 -4.14
CA ALA A 122 0.84 3.42 -3.15
C ALA A 122 0.36 3.64 -1.71
N MET A 123 -0.38 4.73 -1.48
CA MET A 123 -0.92 5.08 -0.18
C MET A 123 -2.30 5.70 -0.33
N MET A 124 -3.14 5.54 0.69
CA MET A 124 -4.46 6.17 0.76
C MET A 124 -4.66 6.79 2.14
N ASN A 125 -5.07 8.05 2.18
CA ASN A 125 -5.50 8.73 3.39
C ASN A 125 -6.93 8.24 3.72
N PRO A 126 -7.17 7.64 4.90
CA PRO A 126 -8.48 7.13 5.28
C PRO A 126 -9.57 8.21 5.35
N SER A 127 -9.20 9.47 5.53
CA SER A 127 -10.13 10.62 5.52
C SER A 127 -10.27 11.29 4.15
N GLY A 128 -9.52 10.83 3.14
CA GLY A 128 -9.47 11.44 1.80
C GLY A 128 -10.66 11.08 0.90
N LEU A 129 -10.89 11.89 -0.14
CA LEU A 129 -11.99 11.68 -1.10
C LEU A 129 -11.97 10.29 -1.75
N ALA A 130 -10.79 9.79 -2.10
CA ALA A 130 -10.64 8.45 -2.68
C ALA A 130 -11.06 7.35 -1.70
N ALA A 131 -10.78 7.48 -0.40
CA ALA A 131 -11.18 6.50 0.60
C ALA A 131 -12.70 6.49 0.82
N GLN A 132 -13.36 7.65 0.72
CA GLN A 132 -14.83 7.76 0.83
C GLN A 132 -15.56 6.99 -0.27
N THR A 133 -14.91 6.74 -1.41
CA THR A 133 -15.52 5.94 -2.48
C THR A 133 -15.70 4.47 -2.10
N GLN A 134 -14.91 3.96 -1.15
CA GLN A 134 -14.86 2.55 -0.74
C GLN A 134 -14.68 1.56 -1.91
N LYS A 135 -14.15 2.05 -3.04
CA LYS A 135 -13.98 1.30 -4.29
C LYS A 135 -12.54 1.30 -4.78
N LEU A 136 -11.63 1.86 -3.98
CA LEU A 136 -10.20 1.92 -4.25
C LEU A 136 -9.44 1.30 -3.08
N TRP A 137 -8.38 0.57 -3.41
CA TRP A 137 -7.49 -0.05 -2.45
C TRP A 137 -6.04 0.32 -2.74
N VAL A 138 -5.22 0.31 -1.68
CA VAL A 138 -3.77 0.36 -1.84
C VAL A 138 -3.32 -0.88 -2.61
N GLY A 139 -2.44 -0.68 -3.59
CA GLY A 139 -2.01 -1.70 -4.55
C GLY A 139 -2.82 -1.76 -5.84
N ASP A 140 -3.95 -1.04 -5.94
CA ASP A 140 -4.73 -0.99 -7.18
C ASP A 140 -3.91 -0.35 -8.30
N ARG A 141 -3.85 -1.04 -9.45
CA ARG A 141 -3.24 -0.50 -10.66
C ARG A 141 -4.23 0.41 -11.36
N ILE A 142 -3.84 1.67 -11.57
CA ILE A 142 -4.61 2.65 -12.32
C ILE A 142 -4.36 2.41 -13.80
N VAL A 143 -5.42 2.10 -14.54
CA VAL A 143 -5.41 1.83 -15.98
C VAL A 143 -5.80 3.07 -16.78
N SER A 144 -6.65 3.95 -16.24
CA SER A 144 -7.05 5.20 -16.89
C SER A 144 -7.34 6.30 -15.87
N ILE A 145 -6.98 7.53 -16.22
CA ILE A 145 -7.28 8.76 -15.48
C ILE A 145 -8.05 9.70 -16.39
N CYS A 146 -9.33 9.94 -16.08
CA CYS A 146 -10.22 10.82 -16.84
C CYS A 146 -10.25 10.47 -18.34
N GLY A 147 -10.29 9.18 -18.68
CA GLY A 147 -10.28 8.69 -20.06
C GLY A 147 -8.89 8.60 -20.71
N ASN A 148 -7.83 9.07 -20.05
CA ASN A 148 -6.45 8.93 -20.54
C ASN A 148 -5.85 7.62 -20.04
N SER A 149 -5.48 6.73 -20.96
CA SER A 149 -4.75 5.50 -20.63
C SER A 149 -3.44 5.82 -19.89
N THR A 150 -3.15 5.08 -18.83
CA THR A 150 -1.90 5.20 -18.05
C THR A 150 -0.76 4.36 -18.63
N GLU A 151 -1.01 3.58 -19.69
CA GLU A 151 0.02 2.82 -20.39
C GLU A 151 1.07 3.75 -21.00
N GLY A 152 2.34 3.51 -20.70
CA GLY A 152 3.44 4.37 -21.15
C GLY A 152 3.44 5.79 -20.54
N MET A 153 2.54 6.09 -19.61
CA MET A 153 2.45 7.41 -19.00
C MET A 153 3.55 7.62 -17.96
N THR A 154 4.17 8.81 -17.97
CA THR A 154 5.15 9.17 -16.94
C THR A 154 4.48 9.48 -15.61
N HIS A 155 5.21 9.25 -14.51
CA HIS A 155 4.75 9.56 -13.16
C HIS A 155 4.23 11.02 -13.05
N ASN A 156 5.02 11.97 -13.53
CA ASN A 156 4.68 13.39 -13.48
C ASN A 156 3.42 13.72 -14.27
N LYS A 157 3.19 13.05 -15.41
CA LYS A 157 1.98 13.26 -16.21
C LYS A 157 0.73 12.75 -15.48
N ALA A 158 0.81 11.60 -14.83
CA ALA A 158 -0.27 11.04 -14.03
C ALA A 158 -0.61 11.93 -12.82
N VAL A 159 0.41 12.37 -12.08
CA VAL A 159 0.26 13.31 -10.96
C VAL A 159 -0.37 14.62 -11.45
N SER A 160 0.06 15.14 -12.60
CA SER A 160 -0.49 16.37 -13.17
C SER A 160 -1.97 16.21 -13.53
N LEU A 161 -2.38 15.08 -14.11
CA LEU A 161 -3.79 14.81 -14.42
C LEU A 161 -4.65 14.78 -13.14
N LEU A 162 -4.19 14.10 -12.09
CA LEU A 162 -4.92 14.01 -10.82
C LEU A 162 -4.97 15.34 -10.06
N LYS A 163 -3.91 16.15 -10.14
CA LYS A 163 -3.83 17.46 -9.47
C LYS A 163 -4.61 18.55 -10.21
N ASN A 164 -4.55 18.59 -11.54
CA ASN A 164 -5.13 19.69 -12.32
C ASN A 164 -6.58 19.45 -12.73
N THR A 165 -7.07 18.21 -12.67
CA THR A 165 -8.51 17.94 -12.89
C THR A 165 -9.29 18.33 -11.64
N THR A 166 -10.42 19.01 -11.83
CA THR A 166 -11.42 19.36 -10.82
C THR A 166 -12.80 18.96 -11.35
N GLY A 167 -13.79 18.85 -10.47
CA GLY A 167 -15.10 18.26 -10.81
C GLY A 167 -15.08 16.74 -10.70
N ILE A 168 -15.77 16.05 -11.61
CA ILE A 168 -15.88 14.59 -11.60
C ILE A 168 -14.59 14.00 -12.18
N ILE A 169 -13.85 13.28 -11.34
CA ILE A 169 -12.67 12.52 -11.76
C ILE A 169 -13.06 11.06 -11.82
N GLN A 170 -12.84 10.46 -12.98
CA GLN A 170 -13.07 9.04 -13.24
C GLN A 170 -11.73 8.31 -13.31
N LEU A 171 -11.54 7.33 -12.44
CA LEU A 171 -10.42 6.39 -12.48
C LEU A 171 -10.92 5.02 -12.91
N GLN A 172 -10.17 4.35 -13.77
CA GLN A 172 -10.33 2.92 -13.99
C GLN A 172 -9.16 2.19 -13.36
N VAL A 173 -9.46 1.24 -12.47
CA VAL A 173 -8.45 0.50 -11.72
C VAL A 173 -8.69 -1.00 -11.84
N VAL A 174 -7.61 -1.77 -11.82
CA VAL A 174 -7.67 -3.23 -11.67
C VAL A 174 -7.03 -3.62 -10.35
N ALA A 175 -7.49 -4.73 -9.76
CA ALA A 175 -6.81 -5.30 -8.61
C ALA A 175 -5.33 -5.56 -8.99
N GLY A 176 -4.41 -4.99 -8.22
CA GLY A 176 -3.00 -5.31 -8.37
C GLY A 176 -2.78 -6.77 -7.99
N ASP A 177 -2.09 -7.53 -8.85
CA ASP A 177 -1.49 -8.78 -8.39
C ASP A 177 -0.41 -8.38 -7.38
N THR A 178 -0.57 -8.78 -6.13
CA THR A 178 0.39 -8.58 -5.04
C THR A 178 1.67 -9.41 -5.21
N THR A 179 2.09 -9.71 -6.44
CA THR A 179 3.33 -10.44 -6.77
C THR A 179 4.56 -9.53 -6.86
N VAL A 180 4.69 -8.54 -5.97
CA VAL A 180 6.01 -7.98 -5.63
C VAL A 180 6.66 -8.88 -4.56
N THR A 181 6.69 -10.18 -4.85
CA THR A 181 7.51 -11.22 -4.23
C THR A 181 8.09 -11.97 -5.41
N GLY A 182 9.42 -11.93 -5.53
CA GLY A 182 10.12 -12.28 -6.77
C GLY A 182 9.91 -13.73 -7.24
N PRO A 183 10.25 -14.04 -8.51
CA PRO A 183 10.42 -15.41 -8.93
C PRO A 183 11.79 -15.93 -8.43
N SER A 184 11.77 -17.02 -7.66
CA SER A 184 12.97 -17.83 -7.36
C SER A 184 13.11 -18.96 -8.38
N ALA A 185 14.36 -19.16 -8.83
CA ALA A 185 14.93 -20.32 -9.55
C ALA A 185 14.47 -20.48 -11.02
N GLU A 186 15.32 -20.69 -12.03
CA GLU A 186 16.65 -21.33 -12.04
C GLU A 186 17.37 -21.17 -13.42
N GLN A 187 18.72 -21.25 -13.41
CA GLN A 187 19.66 -21.62 -14.51
C GLN A 187 19.93 -20.57 -15.61
N THR A 188 21.17 -20.11 -15.92
CA THR A 188 22.43 -20.82 -16.17
C THR A 188 23.65 -19.86 -16.11
N ALA A 189 24.80 -20.44 -15.78
CA ALA A 189 26.17 -19.90 -15.67
C ALA A 189 26.67 -18.88 -16.71
N GLY A 190 27.63 -18.04 -16.28
CA GLY A 190 28.65 -17.44 -17.17
C GLY A 190 29.16 -16.05 -16.76
N LEU A 191 30.45 -15.97 -16.44
CA LEU A 191 31.28 -14.79 -16.10
C LEU A 191 31.16 -13.70 -17.21
N THR A 192 31.26 -12.39 -16.96
CA THR A 192 32.51 -11.65 -16.67
C THR A 192 32.26 -10.23 -16.13
N ALA A 193 33.12 -9.79 -15.21
CA ALA A 193 33.19 -8.41 -14.73
C ALA A 193 33.72 -7.45 -15.80
N SER A 194 32.96 -6.37 -16.08
CA SER A 194 33.49 -5.00 -16.23
C SER A 194 32.36 -3.97 -16.41
N SER A 195 32.22 -3.13 -15.39
CA SER A 195 32.01 -1.68 -15.52
C SER A 195 30.62 -1.12 -15.92
N ILE A 196 30.05 -0.42 -14.92
CA ILE A 196 29.28 0.84 -14.99
C ILE A 196 27.73 0.67 -14.93
N PHE A 197 27.14 1.35 -13.93
CA PHE A 197 25.72 1.45 -13.54
C PHE A 197 25.18 0.38 -12.58
N ASN A 198 25.59 0.46 -11.32
CA ASN A 198 24.81 -0.07 -10.20
C ASN A 198 23.92 1.06 -9.67
N ASP A 199 22.63 1.04 -9.99
CA ASP A 199 21.60 1.59 -9.10
C ASP A 199 20.38 0.67 -9.17
N ASP A 200 20.48 -0.35 -8.32
CA ASP A 200 19.52 -1.42 -8.05
C ASP A 200 18.38 -0.85 -7.19
N LEU A 201 17.25 -0.49 -7.80
CA LEU A 201 16.07 0.00 -7.08
C LEU A 201 14.99 -1.09 -7.01
N GLY A 202 15.27 -2.09 -6.19
CA GLY A 202 14.27 -2.99 -5.60
C GLY A 202 13.32 -2.28 -4.61
N PRO A 203 12.38 -3.02 -3.98
CA PRO A 203 11.41 -2.50 -2.99
C PRO A 203 12.11 -1.67 -1.89
N PRO A 204 11.40 -0.74 -1.19
CA PRO A 204 11.99 0.21 -0.25
C PRO A 204 12.96 -0.52 0.67
N GLN A 205 14.24 -0.28 0.42
CA GLN A 205 15.27 -1.12 0.99
C GLN A 205 15.43 -0.66 2.43
N CYS A 206 15.08 -1.55 3.36
CA CYS A 206 15.53 -1.42 4.74
C CYS A 206 17.06 -1.45 4.72
N LYS A 207 17.69 -0.29 4.84
CA LYS A 207 19.14 -0.13 4.86
C LYS A 207 19.62 -0.09 6.29
N SER A 208 20.71 -0.81 6.57
CA SER A 208 21.45 -0.69 7.83
C SER A 208 22.69 0.16 7.58
N ILE A 209 22.79 1.30 8.25
CA ILE A 209 23.88 2.27 8.11
C ILE A 209 24.58 2.39 9.46
N SER A 210 25.82 1.92 9.54
CA SER A 210 26.65 2.09 10.74
C SER A 210 27.53 3.33 10.58
N LEU A 211 27.37 4.29 11.49
CA LEU A 211 28.11 5.55 11.54
C LEU A 211 28.95 5.60 12.82
N GLU A 212 30.21 6.02 12.71
CA GLU A 212 31.00 6.33 13.90
C GLU A 212 30.69 7.75 14.37
N ARG A 213 30.30 7.90 15.64
CA ARG A 213 30.00 9.24 16.19
C ARG A 213 31.27 10.10 16.20
N GLY A 214 31.25 11.17 15.43
CA GLY A 214 32.29 12.19 15.42
C GLY A 214 32.19 13.19 16.59
N PRO A 215 33.13 14.14 16.69
CA PRO A 215 33.12 15.18 17.74
C PRO A 215 31.87 16.05 17.70
N ASP A 216 31.33 16.30 16.51
CA ASP A 216 30.09 17.08 16.29
C ASP A 216 28.82 16.20 16.26
N GLY A 217 28.93 14.93 16.64
CA GLY A 217 27.83 13.96 16.62
C GLY A 217 27.70 13.20 15.30
N LEU A 218 26.47 12.92 14.88
CA LEU A 218 26.18 12.09 13.70
C LEU A 218 26.06 12.87 12.39
N GLY A 219 25.96 14.21 12.43
CA GLY A 219 25.97 15.03 11.23
C GLY A 219 24.64 15.12 10.46
N PHE A 220 23.49 14.90 11.11
CA PHE A 220 22.18 15.13 10.50
C PHE A 220 21.14 15.67 11.51
N SER A 221 20.02 16.15 11.00
CA SER A 221 18.86 16.61 11.77
C SER A 221 17.62 15.80 11.42
N ILE A 222 16.69 15.67 12.38
CA ILE A 222 15.44 14.92 12.22
C ILE A 222 14.21 15.81 12.37
N VAL A 223 13.09 15.34 11.84
CA VAL A 223 11.73 15.88 12.00
C VAL A 223 10.73 14.73 12.22
N GLY A 224 9.50 15.07 12.57
CA GLY A 224 8.45 14.10 12.90
C GLY A 224 8.53 13.63 14.35
N GLY A 225 7.87 12.52 14.64
CA GLY A 225 7.64 11.98 15.97
C GLY A 225 6.15 11.96 16.31
N PHE A 226 5.78 11.07 17.23
CA PHE A 226 4.45 11.05 17.83
C PHE A 226 4.16 12.38 18.55
N GLY A 227 2.99 12.96 18.30
CA GLY A 227 2.60 14.26 18.84
C GLY A 227 3.36 15.46 18.27
N SER A 228 4.06 15.32 17.14
CA SER A 228 4.74 16.46 16.51
C SER A 228 3.73 17.53 16.07
N PRO A 229 4.15 18.80 15.85
CA PRO A 229 3.26 19.87 15.37
C PRO A 229 2.58 19.59 14.02
N HIS A 230 3.04 18.55 13.32
CA HIS A 230 2.56 18.12 12.01
C HIS A 230 1.73 16.82 12.11
N GLY A 231 1.35 16.41 13.32
CA GLY A 231 0.68 15.13 13.60
C GLY A 231 1.66 14.00 13.92
N ASP A 232 1.10 12.80 14.06
CA ASP A 232 1.86 11.58 14.34
C ASP A 232 2.60 11.13 13.07
N LEU A 233 3.84 11.57 12.95
CA LEU A 233 4.71 11.26 11.82
C LEU A 233 5.87 10.36 12.27
N PRO A 234 6.35 9.46 11.40
CA PRO A 234 7.63 8.79 11.61
C PRO A 234 8.79 9.78 11.78
N ILE A 235 9.91 9.29 12.31
CA ILE A 235 11.14 10.06 12.41
C ILE A 235 11.83 10.09 11.04
N TYR A 236 11.98 11.27 10.45
CA TYR A 236 12.63 11.46 9.15
C TYR A 236 13.89 12.30 9.25
N VAL A 237 14.85 12.04 8.37
CA VAL A 237 16.03 12.89 8.17
C VAL A 237 15.62 14.18 7.44
N LYS A 238 15.73 15.32 8.13
CA LYS A 238 15.46 16.65 7.56
C LYS A 238 16.62 17.16 6.70
N THR A 239 17.83 17.04 7.25
CA THR A 239 19.05 17.56 6.61
C THR A 239 20.22 16.69 7.04
N VAL A 240 21.04 16.27 6.08
CA VAL A 240 22.39 15.76 6.31
C VAL A 240 23.35 16.94 6.14
N PHE A 241 24.12 17.26 7.17
CA PHE A 241 25.04 18.41 7.15
C PHE A 241 26.25 18.09 6.31
N SER A 242 26.80 19.07 5.59
CA SER A 242 27.97 18.88 4.71
C SER A 242 29.26 18.46 5.43
N LYS A 243 29.25 18.46 6.77
CA LYS A 243 30.33 17.99 7.64
C LYS A 243 29.72 17.07 8.71
N GLY A 244 30.36 15.92 8.94
CA GLY A 244 29.95 14.94 9.96
C GLY A 244 29.79 13.52 9.41
N ALA A 245 29.69 12.56 10.33
CA ALA A 245 29.75 11.13 10.03
C ALA A 245 28.76 10.65 8.96
N ALA A 246 27.52 11.15 8.98
CA ALA A 246 26.52 10.79 7.98
C ALA A 246 26.87 11.28 6.56
N ALA A 247 27.52 12.44 6.42
CA ALA A 247 27.94 12.94 5.11
C ALA A 247 29.21 12.25 4.59
N GLU A 248 30.12 11.89 5.49
CA GLU A 248 31.34 11.14 5.16
C GLU A 248 31.02 9.72 4.69
N ASP A 249 30.07 9.04 5.36
CA ASP A 249 29.56 7.74 4.91
C ASP A 249 28.73 7.88 3.62
N GLY A 250 27.91 8.93 3.53
CA GLY A 250 27.21 9.31 2.31
C GLY A 250 25.99 8.44 1.96
N ARG A 251 25.70 7.34 2.68
CA ARG A 251 24.52 6.51 2.40
C ARG A 251 23.23 7.08 2.96
N LEU A 252 23.29 7.81 4.06
CA LEU A 252 22.12 8.48 4.66
C LEU A 252 21.74 9.71 3.85
N LYS A 253 20.46 9.85 3.49
CA LYS A 253 19.93 10.95 2.68
C LYS A 253 18.81 11.68 3.41
N ARG A 254 18.58 12.93 3.00
CA ARG A 254 17.38 13.67 3.39
C ARG A 254 16.15 12.92 2.89
N GLY A 255 15.14 12.79 3.76
CA GLY A 255 13.91 12.07 3.45
C GLY A 255 13.92 10.62 3.91
N ASP A 256 15.08 10.04 4.25
CA ASP A 256 15.14 8.70 4.84
C ASP A 256 14.33 8.66 6.15
N GLN A 257 13.51 7.63 6.31
CA GLN A 257 12.83 7.35 7.57
C GLN A 257 13.77 6.54 8.47
N ILE A 258 13.99 7.00 9.69
CA ILE A 258 14.75 6.25 10.69
C ILE A 258 13.77 5.36 11.46
N ILE A 259 13.86 4.05 11.24
CA ILE A 259 13.00 3.06 11.90
C ILE A 259 13.62 2.54 13.20
N ALA A 260 14.95 2.48 13.31
CA ALA A 260 15.61 2.07 14.54
C ALA A 260 17.01 2.67 14.70
N VAL A 261 17.47 2.75 15.96
CA VAL A 261 18.82 3.17 16.36
C VAL A 261 19.40 2.09 17.27
N ASN A 262 20.50 1.46 16.88
CA ASN A 262 21.12 0.34 17.59
C ASN A 262 20.13 -0.81 17.90
N GLY A 263 19.20 -1.07 16.98
CA GLY A 263 18.14 -2.06 17.16
C GLY A 263 16.96 -1.60 18.03
N GLN A 264 17.01 -0.41 18.63
CA GLN A 264 15.86 0.18 19.32
C GLN A 264 14.93 0.86 18.31
N SER A 265 13.70 0.36 18.21
CA SER A 265 12.66 0.94 17.33
C SER A 265 12.33 2.38 17.70
N LEU A 266 12.09 3.21 16.69
CA LEU A 266 11.58 4.58 16.80
C LEU A 266 10.09 4.70 16.43
N GLU A 267 9.40 3.57 16.22
CA GLU A 267 7.96 3.57 15.94
C GLU A 267 7.16 4.11 17.13
N GLY A 268 6.28 5.09 16.89
CA GLY A 268 5.46 5.72 17.93
C GLY A 268 6.23 6.57 18.93
N VAL A 269 7.53 6.80 18.73
CA VAL A 269 8.38 7.59 19.62
C VAL A 269 8.16 9.08 19.37
N THR A 270 8.15 9.89 20.44
CA THR A 270 8.06 11.35 20.33
C THR A 270 9.33 11.95 19.71
N HIS A 271 9.25 13.19 19.22
CA HIS A 271 10.42 13.87 18.67
C HIS A 271 11.57 13.95 19.70
N GLU A 272 11.24 14.36 20.93
CA GLU A 272 12.18 14.56 22.01
C GLU A 272 12.86 13.26 22.44
N GLU A 273 12.11 12.16 22.51
CA GLU A 273 12.65 10.83 22.82
C GLU A 273 13.57 10.33 21.71
N ALA A 274 13.20 10.51 20.43
CA ALA A 274 14.06 10.14 19.31
C ALA A 274 15.38 10.92 19.33
N VAL A 275 15.33 12.23 19.63
CA VAL A 275 16.52 13.05 19.86
C VAL A 275 17.35 12.54 21.04
N CYS A 276 16.69 12.15 22.14
CA CYS A 276 17.37 11.61 23.32
C CYS A 276 18.10 10.29 23.01
N ILE A 277 17.43 9.35 22.33
CA ILE A 277 18.01 8.07 21.88
C ILE A 277 19.23 8.35 21.00
N LEU A 278 19.07 9.19 19.97
CA LEU A 278 20.16 9.55 19.07
C LEU A 278 21.31 10.25 19.80
N LYS A 279 21.07 11.08 20.82
CA LYS A 279 22.15 11.75 21.58
C LYS A 279 22.85 10.83 22.59
N LYS A 280 22.15 9.83 23.13
CA LYS A 280 22.67 8.93 24.17
C LYS A 280 23.65 7.89 23.61
N THR A 281 23.57 7.57 22.33
CA THR A 281 24.49 6.64 21.68
C THR A 281 25.94 7.17 21.66
N LYS A 282 26.92 6.27 21.75
CA LYS A 282 28.36 6.58 21.73
C LYS A 282 29.08 5.61 20.80
N GLY A 283 30.20 6.04 20.21
CA GLY A 283 30.95 5.23 19.25
C GLY A 283 30.12 4.89 18.02
N ALA A 284 30.17 3.62 17.60
CA ALA A 284 29.39 3.09 16.49
C ALA A 284 27.87 3.16 16.76
N VAL A 285 27.15 3.78 15.82
CA VAL A 285 25.69 3.88 15.82
C VAL A 285 25.16 3.25 14.55
N THR A 286 24.34 2.22 14.69
CA THR A 286 23.66 1.57 13.57
C THR A 286 22.26 2.12 13.43
N LEU A 287 21.99 2.80 12.32
CA LEU A 287 20.68 3.28 11.93
C LEU A 287 20.05 2.25 11.00
N THR A 288 18.82 1.86 11.30
CA THR A 288 17.98 1.15 10.33
C THR A 288 17.07 2.18 9.69
N VAL A 289 17.13 2.30 8.36
CA VAL A 289 16.41 3.34 7.61
C VAL A 289 15.63 2.76 6.45
N LEU A 290 14.52 3.43 6.10
CA LEU A 290 13.78 3.22 4.87
C LEU A 290 14.08 4.40 3.94
N SER A 291 14.65 4.10 2.77
CA SER A 291 14.94 5.07 1.70
C SER A 291 13.93 4.97 0.56
#